data_AF-A0A834BJN7-F1
#
_entry.id   AF-A0A834BJN7-F1
#
_cell.length_a   1.000
_cell.length_b   1.000
_cell.length_c   1.000
_cell.angle_alpha   90.00
_cell.angle_beta   90.00
_cell.angle_gamma   90.00
#
_symmetry.space_group_name_H-M   'P 1'
#
loop_
_entity.id
_entity.type
_entity.pdbx_description
1 polymer ?
#
loop_
_entity_poly.entity_id
_entity_poly.type
_entity_poly.pdbx_seq_one_letter_code
_entity_poly.pdbx_strand_id
1 'polypeptide(L)'
;MLKEWKIAWALVVEWRHKTVEGLLQSLVDRNNNARIQAIVTCATAALERPRTAIGQGCPDKEETMKAPLVQDLPEVLKSALEAALHDKNVYVQMAAAICQYAMESHNPLAQDIMQTALLKGNTVDSWAAAQCLALEGAATYPVIKRILHQLFYKKNEDTEHQAYMLLSHLSGKSSLIHTILAVELNSRQWKDRIVACRALSRISGTVCLDIKHKLIQLMWNDWHKEVRQAAAKALGQMSLGKEVHDTIRVKLCQGNSKERVEALSLIGGLKLMTAKLLPSFLNCFSDDFMAVRRAACLAAGALQIRNAMVLRCLLNLIQKDPYWKVKAFAIRALGQIGQVNPQLTDLLLWAIHYESSPGVRLEACRSILALKLQGDRVKDTFLDVLLLENHDAVLKEVHQAMKIFNLENEGDRELLQEIKNRIQTLNQKDLLMQKIFKIEAAIKKVKAEAKHIYFQPKEGQKPLTLHTFLQEAFHDEEVVPGKPSEFYDIESIIKSLRPPTPNPWSQSPALSLNTRSRSPSSPVRDLRTAREKRIAMGPFGADSPSF
;
A
#
# COMPACT_ATOMS: atom_id res chain seq x y z
N MET A 1 5.68 -1.63 36.48
CA MET A 1 4.80 -1.59 37.66
C MET A 1 4.78 -0.23 38.37
N LEU A 2 5.79 0.14 39.18
CA LEU A 2 5.71 1.33 40.06
C LEU A 2 5.61 2.69 39.35
N LYS A 3 6.21 2.84 38.15
CA LYS A 3 6.23 4.12 37.41
C LYS A 3 4.82 4.64 37.09
N GLU A 4 3.95 3.77 36.57
CA GLU A 4 2.57 4.15 36.18
C GLU A 4 1.68 4.40 37.40
N TRP A 5 1.85 3.59 38.45
CA TRP A 5 1.11 3.77 39.69
C TRP A 5 1.48 5.11 40.35
N LYS A 6 2.77 5.48 40.41
CA LYS A 6 3.21 6.80 40.89
C LYS A 6 2.60 7.96 40.11
N ILE A 7 2.60 7.88 38.77
CA ILE A 7 2.09 8.96 37.91
C ILE A 7 0.60 9.17 38.14
N ALA A 8 -0.17 8.08 38.22
CA ALA A 8 -1.61 8.15 38.46
C ALA A 8 -1.98 8.80 39.79
N TRP A 9 -1.14 8.62 40.81
CA TRP A 9 -1.31 9.19 42.15
C TRP A 9 -0.55 10.52 42.36
N ALA A 10 0.05 11.08 41.31
CA ALA A 10 0.85 12.31 41.36
C ALA A 10 1.94 12.31 42.44
N LEU A 11 2.59 11.15 42.66
CA LEU A 11 3.60 10.97 43.70
C LEU A 11 5.00 11.37 43.19
N VAL A 12 5.57 12.43 43.76
CA VAL A 12 6.98 12.79 43.57
C VAL A 12 7.79 12.07 44.65
N VAL A 13 8.73 11.21 44.24
CA VAL A 13 9.46 10.33 45.16
C VAL A 13 10.95 10.43 44.90
N GLU A 14 11.68 11.00 45.85
CA GLU A 14 13.15 11.04 45.90
C GLU A 14 13.63 10.22 47.09
N TRP A 15 14.19 9.02 46.84
CA TRP A 15 14.62 8.14 47.92
C TRP A 15 16.04 8.44 48.43
N ARG A 16 16.87 9.11 47.63
CA ARG A 16 18.31 9.32 47.91
C ARG A 16 18.60 10.21 49.13
N HIS A 17 17.65 11.05 49.53
CA HIS A 17 17.80 12.02 50.62
C HIS A 17 16.98 11.67 51.87
N LYS A 18 16.34 10.50 51.91
CA LYS A 18 15.45 10.11 53.01
C LYS A 18 16.18 9.21 54.02
N THR A 19 16.11 9.59 55.30
CA THR A 19 16.60 8.81 56.44
C THR A 19 15.61 7.70 56.83
N VAL A 20 16.10 6.61 57.41
CA VAL A 20 15.27 5.48 57.89
C VAL A 20 14.29 5.93 58.98
N GLU A 21 14.75 6.77 59.91
CA GLU A 21 13.94 7.32 61.00
C GLU A 21 12.79 8.20 60.48
N GLY A 22 13.10 9.08 59.51
CA GLY A 22 12.09 9.91 58.85
C GLY A 22 11.06 9.10 58.06
N LEU A 23 11.45 7.97 57.46
CA LEU A 23 10.51 7.04 56.81
C LEU A 23 9.62 6.33 57.83
N LEU A 24 10.16 5.87 58.95
CA LEU A 24 9.38 5.26 60.04
C LEU A 24 8.36 6.24 60.63
N GLN A 25 8.76 7.50 60.85
CA GLN A 25 7.85 8.52 61.35
C GLN A 25 6.73 8.81 60.34
N SER A 26 7.06 8.85 59.05
CA SER A 26 6.08 9.06 57.97
C SER A 26 5.13 7.86 57.79
N LEU A 27 5.55 6.64 58.12
CA LEU A 27 4.73 5.42 58.06
C LEU A 27 3.65 5.38 59.17
N VAL A 28 3.85 6.11 60.27
CA VAL A 28 2.89 6.17 61.40
C VAL A 28 2.10 7.49 61.39
N ASP A 29 2.31 8.35 60.39
CA ASP A 29 1.62 9.63 60.25
C ASP A 29 0.10 9.43 60.12
N ARG A 30 -0.69 10.36 60.69
CA ARG A 30 -2.15 10.40 60.54
C ARG A 30 -2.57 10.61 59.08
N ASN A 31 -1.73 11.29 58.28
CA ASN A 31 -2.01 11.55 56.87
C ASN A 31 -1.74 10.32 56.00
N ASN A 32 -2.79 9.80 55.35
CA ASN A 32 -2.69 8.66 54.44
C ASN A 32 -1.71 8.90 53.28
N ASN A 33 -1.61 10.13 52.77
CA ASN A 33 -0.70 10.46 51.67
C ASN A 33 0.76 10.40 52.10
N ALA A 34 1.07 10.79 53.35
CA ALA A 34 2.41 10.69 53.91
C ALA A 34 2.83 9.21 54.07
N ARG A 35 1.91 8.36 54.57
CA ARG A 35 2.13 6.91 54.65
C ARG A 35 2.39 6.30 53.27
N ILE A 36 1.55 6.59 52.28
CA ILE A 36 1.72 6.10 50.89
C ILE A 36 3.05 6.55 50.30
N GLN A 37 3.42 7.83 50.46
CA GLN A 37 4.70 8.34 49.97
C GLN A 37 5.88 7.63 50.63
N ALA A 38 5.84 7.38 51.93
CA ALA A 38 6.90 6.65 52.64
C ALA A 38 7.05 5.22 52.09
N ILE A 39 5.94 4.49 51.94
CA ILE A 39 5.93 3.13 51.41
C ILE A 39 6.47 3.07 49.98
N VAL A 40 6.02 3.97 49.10
CA VAL A 40 6.48 4.02 47.71
C VAL A 40 7.96 4.41 47.65
N THR A 41 8.43 5.26 48.54
CA THR A 41 9.87 5.59 48.66
C THR A 41 10.68 4.33 48.96
N CYS A 42 10.24 3.51 49.94
CA CYS A 42 10.84 2.22 50.24
C CYS A 42 10.84 1.28 49.03
N ALA A 43 9.70 1.14 48.34
CA ALA A 43 9.57 0.28 47.17
C ALA A 43 10.53 0.70 46.03
N THR A 44 10.79 1.99 45.90
CA THR A 44 11.67 2.52 44.85
C THR A 44 13.13 2.36 45.18
N ALA A 45 13.49 2.54 46.45
CA ALA A 45 14.82 2.21 46.93
C ALA A 45 15.13 0.73 46.74
N ALA A 46 14.15 -0.16 46.95
CA ALA A 46 14.31 -1.59 46.74
C ALA A 46 14.54 -2.00 45.27
N LEU A 47 13.98 -1.25 44.31
CA LEU A 47 14.16 -1.53 42.87
C LEU A 47 15.41 -0.87 42.27
N GLU A 48 15.82 0.30 42.77
CA GLU A 48 16.95 1.07 42.22
C GLU A 48 18.29 0.74 42.89
N ARG A 49 18.30 0.01 44.01
CA ARG A 49 19.55 -0.50 44.61
C ARG A 49 20.11 -1.69 43.81
N PRO A 50 21.43 -1.76 43.59
CA PRO A 50 22.03 -2.90 42.89
C PRO A 50 21.88 -4.18 43.73
N ARG A 51 21.15 -5.17 43.20
CA ARG A 51 21.16 -6.54 43.75
C ARG A 51 22.39 -7.26 43.20
N THR A 52 23.33 -7.64 44.06
CA THR A 52 24.46 -8.48 43.66
C THR A 52 23.93 -9.85 43.25
N ALA A 53 24.10 -10.20 41.97
CA ALA A 53 23.63 -11.45 41.38
C ALA A 53 24.22 -12.68 42.11
N ILE A 54 23.34 -13.57 42.57
CA ILE A 54 23.71 -14.92 43.00
C ILE A 54 23.69 -15.83 41.76
N GLY A 55 24.90 -16.21 41.33
CA GLY A 55 25.35 -17.27 40.43
C GLY A 55 24.36 -18.05 39.53
N GLN A 56 24.56 -17.92 38.21
CA GLN A 56 24.51 -19.06 37.29
C GLN A 56 25.92 -19.30 36.73
N GLY A 57 26.35 -20.56 36.79
CA GLY A 57 27.75 -20.98 36.87
C GLY A 57 28.64 -20.71 35.66
N CYS A 58 29.89 -20.37 35.97
CA CYS A 58 31.07 -20.72 35.19
C CYS A 58 32.20 -20.94 36.21
N PRO A 59 32.82 -22.12 36.28
CA PRO A 59 34.00 -22.32 37.12
C PRO A 59 35.21 -21.82 36.34
N ASP A 60 35.86 -20.78 36.85
CA ASP A 60 37.31 -20.72 37.01
C ASP A 60 37.76 -19.29 37.31
N LYS A 61 38.70 -19.20 38.27
CA LYS A 61 39.53 -18.07 38.71
C LYS A 61 39.10 -17.38 40.01
N GLU A 62 39.67 -17.94 41.07
CA GLU A 62 40.42 -17.31 42.18
C GLU A 62 40.17 -15.85 42.57
N GLU A 63 39.97 -15.70 43.88
CA GLU A 63 40.31 -14.56 44.74
C GLU A 63 39.74 -13.19 44.34
N THR A 64 38.54 -12.89 44.83
CA THR A 64 38.17 -11.50 45.11
C THR A 64 37.25 -11.44 46.33
N MET A 65 37.61 -10.55 47.26
CA MET A 65 36.99 -10.30 48.56
C MET A 65 35.46 -10.43 48.55
N LYS A 66 34.91 -11.25 49.47
CA LYS A 66 33.48 -11.31 49.77
C LYS A 66 32.98 -9.91 50.17
N ALA A 67 32.36 -9.19 49.23
CA ALA A 67 31.60 -7.99 49.53
C ALA A 67 30.44 -8.37 50.49
N PRO A 68 30.08 -7.53 51.47
CA PRO A 68 29.01 -7.84 52.41
C PRO A 68 27.67 -7.94 51.65
N LEU A 69 26.90 -8.99 51.93
CA LEU A 69 25.49 -9.10 51.53
C LEU A 69 24.74 -7.88 52.08
N VAL A 70 24.47 -6.89 51.23
CA VAL A 70 23.69 -5.71 51.62
C VAL A 70 22.24 -6.18 51.77
N GLN A 71 21.70 -6.18 52.99
CA GLN A 71 20.27 -6.41 53.25
C GLN A 71 19.44 -5.39 52.45
N ASP A 72 18.46 -5.87 51.67
CA ASP A 72 17.67 -5.07 50.71
C ASP A 72 17.05 -3.79 51.33
N LEU A 73 16.56 -3.91 52.57
CA LEU A 73 16.08 -2.82 53.44
C LEU A 73 16.37 -3.18 54.91
N PRO A 74 16.60 -2.19 55.80
CA PRO A 74 16.69 -2.41 57.24
C PRO A 74 15.49 -3.20 57.78
N GLU A 75 15.73 -4.19 58.65
CA GLU A 75 14.69 -5.05 59.24
C GLU A 75 13.57 -4.26 59.92
N VAL A 76 13.90 -3.10 60.49
CA VAL A 76 12.96 -2.18 61.14
C VAL A 76 11.93 -1.60 60.17
N LEU A 77 12.31 -1.39 58.90
CA LEU A 77 11.36 -0.94 57.88
C LEU A 77 10.51 -2.11 57.36
N LYS A 78 11.02 -3.35 57.35
CA LYS A 78 10.24 -4.53 56.94
C LYS A 78 9.04 -4.75 57.84
N SER A 79 9.24 -4.71 59.16
CA SER A 79 8.15 -4.87 60.14
C SER A 79 7.10 -3.76 60.03
N ALA A 80 7.53 -2.52 59.83
CA ALA A 80 6.62 -1.38 59.62
C ALA A 80 5.81 -1.51 58.31
N LEU A 81 6.43 -2.02 57.24
CA LEU A 81 5.76 -2.27 55.96
C LEU A 81 4.77 -3.44 56.03
N GLU A 82 5.07 -4.48 56.81
CA GLU A 82 4.12 -5.57 57.09
C GLU A 82 2.92 -5.10 57.92
N ALA A 83 3.16 -4.23 58.91
CA ALA A 83 2.08 -3.61 59.67
C ALA A 83 1.16 -2.76 58.78
N ALA A 84 1.72 -2.07 57.78
CA ALA A 84 0.97 -1.25 56.83
C ALA A 84 0.02 -2.06 55.92
N LEU A 85 0.20 -3.38 55.79
CA LEU A 85 -0.76 -4.25 55.10
C LEU A 85 -2.11 -4.36 55.83
N HIS A 86 -2.14 -4.09 57.14
CA HIS A 86 -3.35 -4.10 57.97
C HIS A 86 -3.94 -2.69 58.20
N ASP A 87 -3.48 -1.67 57.44
CA ASP A 87 -3.95 -0.30 57.58
C ASP A 87 -5.47 -0.20 57.30
N LYS A 88 -6.15 0.78 57.88
CA LYS A 88 -7.59 1.01 57.65
C LYS A 88 -7.88 1.49 56.22
N ASN A 89 -6.90 2.09 55.55
CA ASN A 89 -7.05 2.67 54.22
C ASN A 89 -6.57 1.70 53.13
N VAL A 90 -7.48 1.37 52.20
CA VAL A 90 -7.24 0.46 51.07
C VAL A 90 -6.05 0.88 50.18
N TYR A 91 -5.79 2.19 50.02
CA TYR A 91 -4.68 2.67 49.21
C TYR A 91 -3.32 2.50 49.92
N VAL A 92 -3.30 2.58 51.25
CA VAL A 92 -2.10 2.30 52.04
C VAL A 92 -1.79 0.79 51.98
N GLN A 93 -2.83 -0.04 52.14
CA GLN A 93 -2.71 -1.50 51.96
C GLN A 93 -2.18 -1.86 50.56
N MET A 94 -2.70 -1.21 49.51
CA MET A 94 -2.26 -1.42 48.13
C MET A 94 -0.80 -1.01 47.92
N ALA A 95 -0.40 0.17 48.43
CA ALA A 95 0.99 0.61 48.37
C ALA A 95 1.93 -0.37 49.09
N ALA A 96 1.52 -0.85 50.27
CA ALA A 96 2.27 -1.82 51.06
C ALA A 96 2.41 -3.14 50.30
N ALA A 97 1.33 -3.64 49.71
CA ALA A 97 1.34 -4.85 48.89
C ALA A 97 2.24 -4.69 47.66
N ILE A 98 2.19 -3.56 46.94
CA ILE A 98 3.11 -3.28 45.81
C ILE A 98 4.58 -3.30 46.28
N CYS A 99 4.86 -2.73 47.45
CA CYS A 99 6.20 -2.72 48.04
C CYS A 99 6.71 -4.14 48.32
N GLN A 100 5.85 -5.02 48.84
CA GLN A 100 6.20 -6.43 49.09
C GLN A 100 6.57 -7.15 47.79
N TYR A 101 5.80 -6.98 46.72
CA TYR A 101 6.15 -7.55 45.40
C TYR A 101 7.43 -6.94 44.81
N ALA A 102 7.69 -5.65 45.02
CA ALA A 102 8.96 -5.03 44.62
C ALA A 102 10.16 -5.60 45.39
N MET A 103 9.94 -6.09 46.61
CA MET A 103 10.95 -6.71 47.48
C MET A 103 11.04 -8.23 47.31
N GLU A 104 10.27 -8.84 46.40
CA GLU A 104 10.19 -10.30 46.20
C GLU A 104 9.82 -11.08 47.48
N SER A 105 9.09 -10.44 48.39
CA SER A 105 8.61 -11.08 49.63
C SER A 105 7.27 -11.76 49.41
N HIS A 106 7.22 -13.07 49.61
CA HIS A 106 6.02 -13.91 49.42
C HIS A 106 5.05 -13.84 50.60
N ASN A 107 4.44 -12.68 50.83
CA ASN A 107 3.43 -12.51 51.89
C ASN A 107 2.01 -12.87 51.38
N PRO A 108 1.30 -13.84 52.00
CA PRO A 108 -0.03 -14.26 51.55
C PRO A 108 -1.07 -13.14 51.65
N LEU A 109 -0.97 -12.27 52.65
CA LEU A 109 -1.91 -11.16 52.84
C LEU A 109 -1.75 -10.09 51.76
N ALA A 110 -0.51 -9.88 51.29
CA ALA A 110 -0.26 -9.03 50.12
C ALA A 110 -0.85 -9.65 48.84
N GLN A 111 -0.83 -10.98 48.71
CA GLN A 111 -1.45 -11.69 47.59
C GLN A 111 -2.98 -11.53 47.60
N ASP A 112 -3.63 -11.66 48.76
CA ASP A 112 -5.08 -11.46 48.90
C ASP A 112 -5.52 -10.02 48.56
N ILE A 113 -4.73 -9.03 48.99
CA ILE A 113 -4.94 -7.61 48.62
C ILE A 113 -4.84 -7.46 47.10
N MET A 114 -3.82 -8.05 46.46
CA MET A 114 -3.65 -7.98 45.01
C MET A 114 -4.79 -8.68 44.25
N GLN A 115 -5.25 -9.85 44.69
CA GLN A 115 -6.39 -10.53 44.07
C GLN A 115 -7.67 -9.70 44.20
N THR A 116 -7.89 -9.09 45.37
CA THR A 116 -9.04 -8.21 45.60
C THR A 116 -8.97 -6.96 44.71
N ALA A 117 -7.80 -6.32 44.62
CA ALA A 117 -7.56 -5.15 43.78
C ALA A 117 -7.68 -5.45 42.28
N LEU A 118 -7.33 -6.67 41.85
CA LEU A 118 -7.49 -7.11 40.47
C LEU A 118 -8.97 -7.17 40.05
N LEU A 119 -9.84 -7.62 40.96
CA LEU A 119 -11.28 -7.80 40.68
C LEU A 119 -12.10 -6.54 40.93
N LYS A 120 -11.80 -5.78 41.99
CA LYS A 120 -12.62 -4.67 42.48
C LYS A 120 -11.92 -3.30 42.43
N GLY A 121 -10.62 -3.27 42.14
CA GLY A 121 -9.83 -2.03 42.11
C GLY A 121 -10.11 -1.16 40.89
N ASN A 122 -9.66 0.09 40.94
CA ASN A 122 -9.74 1.00 39.79
C ASN A 122 -8.82 0.54 38.63
N THR A 123 -8.83 1.24 37.50
CA THR A 123 -8.05 0.80 36.32
C THR A 123 -6.54 0.72 36.53
N VAL A 124 -6.00 1.50 37.48
CA VAL A 124 -4.57 1.58 37.79
C VAL A 124 -4.19 0.51 38.80
N ASP A 125 -5.00 0.36 39.85
CA ASP A 125 -4.84 -0.64 40.90
C ASP A 125 -4.98 -2.06 40.35
N SER A 126 -5.99 -2.31 39.51
CA SER A 126 -6.15 -3.60 38.82
C SER A 126 -4.99 -3.92 37.88
N TRP A 127 -4.39 -2.90 37.25
CA TRP A 127 -3.21 -3.09 36.39
C TRP A 127 -1.95 -3.38 37.19
N ALA A 128 -1.73 -2.65 38.28
CA ALA A 128 -0.61 -2.92 39.19
C ALA A 128 -0.72 -4.33 39.79
N ALA A 129 -1.93 -4.72 40.23
CA ALA A 129 -2.18 -6.07 40.74
C ALA A 129 -1.92 -7.16 39.71
N ALA A 130 -2.39 -6.99 38.47
CA ALA A 130 -2.09 -7.93 37.38
C ALA A 130 -0.58 -8.06 37.11
N GLN A 131 0.17 -6.95 37.16
CA GLN A 131 1.63 -6.99 36.99
C GLN A 131 2.32 -7.74 38.13
N CYS A 132 1.96 -7.45 39.38
CA CYS A 132 2.48 -8.13 40.57
C CYS A 132 2.27 -9.65 40.50
N LEU A 133 1.01 -10.06 40.31
CA LEU A 133 0.63 -11.47 40.25
C LEU A 133 1.26 -12.19 39.05
N ALA A 134 1.42 -11.51 37.92
CA ALA A 134 2.08 -12.08 36.75
C ALA A 134 3.58 -12.32 36.96
N LEU A 135 4.27 -11.41 37.66
CA LEU A 135 5.70 -11.56 38.00
C LEU A 135 5.94 -12.71 38.99
N GLU A 136 5.02 -12.92 39.93
CA GLU A 136 5.02 -14.11 40.79
C GLU A 136 4.76 -15.41 40.00
N GLY A 137 4.11 -15.30 38.85
CA GLY A 137 3.81 -16.42 37.95
C GLY A 137 2.38 -16.95 38.03
N ALA A 138 1.46 -16.21 38.64
CA ALA A 138 0.06 -16.59 38.73
C ALA A 138 -0.63 -16.50 37.36
N ALA A 139 -0.65 -17.61 36.61
CA ALA A 139 -1.25 -17.70 35.28
C ALA A 139 -2.78 -17.97 35.33
N THR A 140 -3.51 -17.19 36.14
CA THR A 140 -4.97 -17.33 36.31
C THR A 140 -5.76 -16.51 35.29
N TYR A 141 -7.03 -16.88 35.06
CA TYR A 141 -7.91 -16.18 34.11
C TYR A 141 -8.04 -14.67 34.38
N PRO A 142 -8.28 -14.19 35.61
CA PRO A 142 -8.41 -12.75 35.88
C PRO A 142 -7.14 -11.96 35.55
N VAL A 143 -5.96 -12.53 35.85
CA VAL A 143 -4.66 -11.88 35.59
C VAL A 143 -4.45 -11.76 34.08
N ILE A 144 -4.55 -12.87 33.34
CA ILE A 144 -4.34 -12.90 31.89
C ILE A 144 -5.37 -12.00 31.18
N LYS A 145 -6.64 -12.06 31.57
CA LYS A 145 -7.70 -11.22 31.00
C LYS A 145 -7.41 -9.74 31.21
N ARG A 146 -6.94 -9.33 32.40
CA ARG A 146 -6.62 -7.93 32.68
C ARG A 146 -5.42 -7.44 31.86
N ILE A 147 -4.41 -8.29 31.66
CA ILE A 147 -3.25 -7.97 30.82
C ILE A 147 -3.66 -7.82 29.35
N LEU A 148 -4.45 -8.76 28.83
CA LEU A 148 -4.98 -8.67 27.48
C LEU A 148 -5.89 -7.44 27.32
N HIS A 149 -6.75 -7.12 28.29
CA HIS A 149 -7.53 -5.89 28.25
C HIS A 149 -6.63 -4.65 28.13
N GLN A 150 -5.50 -4.61 28.86
CA GLN A 150 -4.55 -3.50 28.75
C GLN A 150 -4.02 -3.38 27.31
N LEU A 151 -3.62 -4.52 26.73
CA LEU A 151 -3.07 -4.60 25.38
C LEU A 151 -4.06 -4.19 24.28
N PHE A 152 -5.34 -4.55 24.41
CA PHE A 152 -6.35 -4.29 23.37
C PHE A 152 -6.92 -2.87 23.44
N TYR A 153 -7.11 -2.32 24.65
CA TYR A 153 -7.91 -1.10 24.85
C TYR A 153 -7.11 0.12 25.32
N LYS A 154 -5.88 -0.04 25.84
CA LYS A 154 -5.01 1.10 26.20
C LYS A 154 -3.77 1.12 25.31
N LYS A 155 -3.67 2.16 24.48
CA LYS A 155 -2.58 2.33 23.52
C LYS A 155 -1.50 3.23 24.09
N ASN A 156 -0.54 2.64 24.78
CA ASN A 156 0.75 3.27 25.09
C ASN A 156 1.85 2.26 24.75
N GLU A 157 2.87 2.67 23.98
CA GLU A 157 3.95 1.80 23.54
C GLU A 157 4.67 1.11 24.71
N ASP A 158 4.89 1.86 25.81
CA ASP A 158 5.48 1.32 27.04
C ASP A 158 4.62 0.22 27.66
N THR A 159 3.30 0.44 27.73
CA THR A 159 2.35 -0.54 28.30
C THR A 159 2.20 -1.77 27.43
N GLU A 160 2.28 -1.61 26.10
CA GLU A 160 2.21 -2.70 25.14
C GLU A 160 3.43 -3.62 25.28
N HIS A 161 4.63 -3.04 25.35
CA HIS A 161 5.85 -3.81 25.58
C HIS A 161 5.82 -4.57 26.91
N GLN A 162 5.40 -3.90 27.99
CA GLN A 162 5.24 -4.54 29.30
C GLN A 162 4.23 -5.70 29.28
N ALA A 163 3.06 -5.50 28.65
CA ALA A 163 2.06 -6.56 28.53
C ALA A 163 2.60 -7.79 27.80
N TYR A 164 3.36 -7.61 26.71
CA TYR A 164 3.99 -8.73 26.01
C TYR A 164 5.04 -9.46 26.85
N MET A 165 5.87 -8.74 27.61
CA MET A 165 6.84 -9.35 28.50
C MET A 165 6.17 -10.23 29.57
N LEU A 166 5.08 -9.74 30.17
CA LEU A 166 4.32 -10.51 31.17
C LEU A 166 3.64 -11.73 30.57
N LEU A 167 3.01 -11.58 29.40
CA LEU A 167 2.36 -12.70 28.70
C LEU A 167 3.37 -13.78 28.29
N SER A 168 4.57 -13.38 27.84
CA SER A 168 5.64 -14.32 27.49
C SER A 168 6.21 -15.04 28.70
N HIS A 169 6.30 -14.36 29.86
CA HIS A 169 6.68 -15.01 31.12
C HIS A 169 5.63 -16.04 31.57
N LEU A 170 4.34 -15.71 31.44
CA LEU A 170 3.24 -16.58 31.87
C LEU A 170 2.97 -17.75 30.90
N SER A 171 3.35 -17.62 29.63
CA SER A 171 3.02 -18.64 28.63
C SER A 171 3.78 -19.94 28.78
N GLY A 172 4.96 -19.92 29.41
CA GLY A 172 5.65 -21.14 29.83
C GLY A 172 4.91 -21.93 30.90
N LYS A 173 3.97 -21.30 31.62
CA LYS A 173 3.26 -21.88 32.78
C LYS A 173 1.82 -22.30 32.45
N SER A 174 1.18 -21.76 31.41
CA SER A 174 -0.23 -22.04 31.10
C SER A 174 -0.57 -21.87 29.62
N SER A 175 -1.42 -22.77 29.12
CA SER A 175 -2.02 -22.68 27.78
C SER A 175 -3.22 -21.73 27.69
N LEU A 176 -3.71 -21.20 28.82
CA LEU A 176 -4.90 -20.34 28.88
C LEU A 176 -4.73 -19.05 28.04
N ILE A 177 -3.50 -18.55 27.92
CA ILE A 177 -3.22 -17.37 27.11
C ILE A 177 -3.55 -17.65 25.64
N HIS A 178 -3.15 -18.83 25.14
CA HIS A 178 -3.41 -19.24 23.77
C HIS A 178 -4.91 -19.42 23.52
N THR A 179 -5.67 -19.96 24.47
CA THR A 179 -7.12 -20.15 24.32
C THR A 179 -7.87 -18.81 24.28
N ILE A 180 -7.51 -17.85 25.15
CA ILE A 180 -8.13 -16.52 25.14
C ILE A 180 -7.78 -15.79 23.83
N LEU A 181 -6.51 -15.84 23.40
CA LEU A 181 -6.11 -15.24 22.12
C LEU A 181 -6.80 -15.91 20.92
N ALA A 182 -7.07 -17.21 20.97
CA ALA A 182 -7.82 -17.92 19.93
C ALA A 182 -9.26 -17.40 19.79
N VAL A 183 -9.90 -17.01 20.89
CA VAL A 183 -11.20 -16.33 20.86
C VAL A 183 -11.08 -14.98 20.16
N GLU A 184 -10.04 -14.20 20.48
CA GLU A 184 -9.80 -12.88 19.88
C GLU A 184 -9.48 -12.93 18.38
N LEU A 185 -8.88 -14.03 17.88
CA LEU A 185 -8.73 -14.27 16.44
C LEU A 185 -10.06 -14.36 15.69
N ASN A 186 -11.17 -14.61 16.38
CA ASN A 186 -12.52 -14.64 15.83
C ASN A 186 -13.32 -13.35 16.11
N SER A 187 -12.71 -12.33 16.70
CA SER A 187 -13.38 -11.05 16.96
C SER A 187 -13.89 -10.42 15.66
N ARG A 188 -15.08 -9.81 15.74
CA ARG A 188 -15.66 -9.03 14.63
C ARG A 188 -14.80 -7.82 14.30
N GLN A 189 -14.17 -7.25 15.32
CA GLN A 189 -13.31 -6.09 15.18
C GLN A 189 -11.95 -6.50 14.61
N TRP A 190 -11.59 -5.94 13.46
CA TRP A 190 -10.31 -6.28 12.79
C TRP A 190 -9.08 -5.87 13.62
N LYS A 191 -9.19 -4.82 14.43
CA LYS A 191 -8.11 -4.37 15.33
C LYS A 191 -7.75 -5.44 16.35
N ASP A 192 -8.76 -6.10 16.91
CA ASP A 192 -8.59 -7.16 17.92
C ASP A 192 -7.86 -8.35 17.30
N ARG A 193 -8.25 -8.76 16.09
CA ARG A 193 -7.56 -9.82 15.34
C ARG A 193 -6.08 -9.50 15.09
N ILE A 194 -5.76 -8.25 14.78
CA ILE A 194 -4.35 -7.82 14.62
C ILE A 194 -3.57 -7.96 15.93
N VAL A 195 -4.13 -7.46 17.04
CA VAL A 195 -3.48 -7.53 18.35
C VAL A 195 -3.28 -8.98 18.77
N ALA A 196 -4.28 -9.84 18.54
CA ALA A 196 -4.20 -11.27 18.79
C ALA A 196 -3.08 -11.96 17.97
N CYS A 197 -2.99 -11.69 16.66
CA CYS A 197 -1.89 -12.19 15.83
C CYS A 197 -0.51 -11.75 16.35
N ARG A 198 -0.36 -10.47 16.73
CA ARG A 198 0.90 -9.94 17.27
C ARG A 198 1.25 -10.50 18.65
N ALA A 199 0.24 -10.79 19.47
CA ALA A 199 0.44 -11.43 20.76
C ALA A 199 0.94 -12.86 20.58
N LEU A 200 0.24 -13.66 19.77
CA LEU A 200 0.65 -15.04 19.48
C LEU A 200 2.07 -15.13 18.91
N SER A 201 2.52 -14.11 18.17
CA SER A 201 3.84 -14.11 17.57
C SER A 201 5.00 -13.77 18.52
N ARG A 202 4.70 -13.17 19.69
CA ARG A 202 5.68 -12.77 20.71
C ARG A 202 5.68 -13.68 21.93
N ILE A 203 4.64 -14.49 22.09
CA ILE A 203 4.45 -15.37 23.21
C ILE A 203 5.17 -16.70 22.94
N SER A 204 5.82 -17.25 23.97
CA SER A 204 6.52 -18.53 23.88
C SER A 204 5.54 -19.69 24.12
N GLY A 205 5.64 -20.76 23.34
CA GLY A 205 4.82 -21.96 23.54
C GLY A 205 4.45 -22.66 22.24
N THR A 206 4.12 -23.94 22.33
CA THR A 206 3.59 -24.70 21.20
C THR A 206 2.13 -24.30 20.98
N VAL A 207 1.86 -23.78 19.79
CA VAL A 207 0.51 -23.39 19.40
C VAL A 207 -0.23 -24.61 18.83
N CYS A 208 -1.49 -24.78 19.23
CA CYS A 208 -2.30 -25.89 18.75
C CYS A 208 -2.61 -25.77 17.25
N LEU A 209 -2.95 -26.90 16.63
CA LEU A 209 -3.27 -26.98 15.20
C LEU A 209 -4.42 -26.04 14.81
N ASP A 210 -5.40 -25.83 15.67
CA ASP A 210 -6.56 -24.98 15.38
C ASP A 210 -6.19 -23.50 15.23
N ILE A 211 -5.35 -22.98 16.13
CA ILE A 211 -4.86 -21.60 16.05
C ILE A 211 -4.01 -21.44 14.80
N LYS A 212 -3.16 -22.42 14.48
CA LYS A 212 -2.38 -22.43 13.25
C LYS A 212 -3.28 -22.38 12.01
N HIS A 213 -4.29 -23.26 11.90
CA HIS A 213 -5.24 -23.24 10.78
C HIS A 213 -6.01 -21.93 10.72
N LYS A 214 -6.38 -21.37 11.87
CA LYS A 214 -7.04 -20.07 11.95
C LYS A 214 -6.14 -18.94 11.44
N LEU A 215 -4.87 -18.91 11.82
CA LEU A 215 -3.91 -17.91 11.32
C LEU A 215 -3.71 -18.03 9.80
N ILE A 216 -3.63 -19.26 9.27
CA ILE A 216 -3.56 -19.48 7.82
C ILE A 216 -4.85 -18.99 7.14
N GLN A 217 -6.03 -19.27 7.71
CA GLN A 217 -7.31 -18.80 7.21
C GLN A 217 -7.39 -17.27 7.21
N LEU A 218 -6.95 -16.61 8.28
CA LEU A 218 -6.90 -15.14 8.37
C LEU A 218 -5.91 -14.55 7.37
N MET A 219 -4.75 -15.17 7.19
CA MET A 219 -3.74 -14.72 6.23
C MET A 219 -4.29 -14.67 4.79
N TRP A 220 -5.07 -15.68 4.39
CA TRP A 220 -5.61 -15.76 3.03
C TRP A 220 -6.93 -15.03 2.84
N ASN A 221 -7.86 -15.17 3.80
CA ASN A 221 -9.28 -14.87 3.58
C ASN A 221 -9.82 -13.72 4.42
N ASP A 222 -9.03 -13.10 5.29
CA ASP A 222 -9.51 -11.94 6.04
C ASP A 222 -9.75 -10.76 5.09
N TRP A 223 -10.88 -10.07 5.26
CA TRP A 223 -11.25 -8.91 4.45
C TRP A 223 -10.29 -7.73 4.64
N HIS A 224 -9.65 -7.62 5.81
CA HIS A 224 -8.77 -6.51 6.16
C HIS A 224 -7.30 -6.87 5.87
N LYS A 225 -6.63 -6.07 5.03
CA LYS A 225 -5.24 -6.31 4.57
C LYS A 225 -4.24 -6.42 5.72
N GLU A 226 -4.37 -5.56 6.72
CA GLU A 226 -3.48 -5.51 7.88
C GLU A 226 -3.62 -6.75 8.77
N VAL A 227 -4.81 -7.36 8.83
CA VAL A 227 -5.01 -8.66 9.51
C VAL A 227 -4.27 -9.75 8.74
N ARG A 228 -4.41 -9.79 7.41
CA ARG A 228 -3.68 -10.75 6.55
C ARG A 228 -2.17 -10.66 6.78
N GLN A 229 -1.64 -9.44 6.81
CA GLN A 229 -0.21 -9.20 7.08
C GLN A 229 0.20 -9.57 8.50
N ALA A 230 -0.61 -9.27 9.51
CA ALA A 230 -0.33 -9.63 10.90
C ALA A 230 -0.31 -11.15 11.10
N ALA A 231 -1.28 -11.86 10.52
CA ALA A 231 -1.35 -13.32 10.57
C ALA A 231 -0.14 -13.98 9.88
N ALA A 232 0.26 -13.49 8.71
CA ALA A 232 1.44 -13.99 8.01
C ALA A 232 2.75 -13.74 8.80
N LYS A 233 2.90 -12.56 9.39
CA LYS A 233 4.05 -12.25 10.26
C LYS A 233 4.06 -13.17 11.48
N ALA A 234 2.90 -13.43 12.08
CA ALA A 234 2.79 -14.35 13.20
C ALA A 234 3.24 -15.77 12.83
N LEU A 235 2.73 -16.32 11.72
CA LEU A 235 3.16 -17.63 11.21
C LEU A 235 4.67 -17.70 10.95
N GLY A 236 5.26 -16.63 10.41
CA GLY A 236 6.71 -16.53 10.19
C GLY A 236 7.52 -16.54 11.48
N GLN A 237 7.10 -15.75 12.48
CA GLN A 237 7.77 -15.66 13.79
C GLN A 237 7.61 -16.94 14.63
N MET A 238 6.52 -17.68 14.42
CA MET A 238 6.24 -18.96 15.09
C MET A 238 6.91 -20.16 14.41
N SER A 239 7.86 -19.94 13.49
CA SER A 239 8.55 -21.00 12.74
C SER A 239 7.63 -21.88 11.86
N LEU A 240 6.42 -21.40 11.54
CA LEU A 240 5.46 -22.06 10.64
C LEU A 240 5.60 -21.59 9.18
N GLY A 241 6.72 -20.96 8.84
CA GLY A 241 6.97 -20.40 7.50
C GLY A 241 7.02 -21.44 6.38
N LYS A 242 7.38 -22.70 6.68
CA LYS A 242 7.41 -23.79 5.69
C LYS A 242 6.02 -24.05 5.10
N GLU A 243 4.98 -24.03 5.92
CA GLU A 243 3.62 -24.33 5.47
C GLU A 243 3.02 -23.18 4.67
N VAL A 244 3.33 -21.94 5.07
CA VAL A 244 3.00 -20.75 4.29
C VAL A 244 3.66 -20.85 2.90
N HIS A 245 4.94 -21.22 2.87
CA HIS A 245 5.69 -21.41 1.63
C HIS A 245 5.10 -22.52 0.75
N ASP A 246 4.83 -23.70 1.31
CA ASP A 246 4.26 -24.84 0.58
C ASP A 246 2.87 -24.49 0.03
N THR A 247 2.05 -23.78 0.81
CA THR A 247 0.72 -23.32 0.38
C THR A 247 0.82 -22.30 -0.77
N ILE A 248 1.74 -21.34 -0.69
CA ILE A 248 2.00 -20.38 -1.77
C ILE A 248 2.44 -21.14 -3.03
N ARG A 249 3.33 -22.11 -2.90
CA ARG A 249 3.82 -22.91 -4.01
C ARG A 249 2.69 -23.67 -4.71
N VAL A 250 1.82 -24.34 -3.95
CA VAL A 250 0.66 -25.04 -4.50
C VAL A 250 -0.27 -24.08 -5.22
N LYS A 251 -0.60 -22.93 -4.61
CA LYS A 251 -1.47 -21.92 -5.24
C LYS A 251 -0.89 -21.33 -6.52
N LEU A 252 0.43 -21.11 -6.59
CA LEU A 252 1.07 -20.64 -7.83
C LEU A 252 1.08 -21.70 -8.95
N CYS A 253 1.32 -22.97 -8.62
CA CYS A 253 1.43 -24.04 -9.61
C CYS A 253 0.10 -24.59 -10.10
N GLN A 254 -0.84 -24.82 -9.17
CA GLN A 254 -2.06 -25.59 -9.38
C GLN A 254 -3.33 -24.79 -9.05
N GLY A 255 -3.19 -23.63 -8.43
CA GLY A 255 -4.33 -22.79 -8.07
C GLY A 255 -4.97 -22.15 -9.29
N ASN A 256 -6.24 -21.76 -9.14
CA ASN A 256 -6.95 -20.98 -10.15
C ASN A 256 -6.37 -19.54 -10.27
N SER A 257 -6.84 -18.77 -11.25
CA SER A 257 -6.30 -17.42 -11.50
C SER A 257 -6.43 -16.47 -10.31
N LYS A 258 -7.48 -16.60 -9.49
CA LYS A 258 -7.66 -15.82 -8.26
C LYS A 258 -6.63 -16.21 -7.20
N GLU A 259 -6.44 -17.51 -6.97
CA GLU A 259 -5.47 -18.02 -6.01
C GLU A 259 -4.03 -17.67 -6.37
N ARG A 260 -3.70 -17.65 -7.67
CA ARG A 260 -2.39 -17.17 -8.15
C ARG A 260 -2.18 -15.69 -7.84
N VAL A 261 -3.19 -14.84 -8.06
CA VAL A 261 -3.13 -13.42 -7.69
C VAL A 261 -2.96 -13.22 -6.18
N GLU A 262 -3.71 -13.96 -5.36
CA GLU A 262 -3.58 -13.93 -3.89
C GLU A 262 -2.16 -14.33 -3.45
N ALA A 263 -1.61 -15.41 -4.02
CA ALA A 263 -0.27 -15.87 -3.73
C ALA A 263 0.80 -14.84 -4.11
N LEU A 264 0.69 -14.20 -5.27
CA LEU A 264 1.59 -13.13 -5.71
C LEU A 264 1.51 -11.90 -4.81
N SER A 265 0.30 -11.52 -4.40
CA SER A 265 0.07 -10.42 -3.44
C SER A 265 0.73 -10.71 -2.09
N LEU A 266 0.58 -11.94 -1.60
CA LEU A 266 1.19 -12.38 -0.34
C LEU A 266 2.73 -12.39 -0.43
N ILE A 267 3.30 -12.91 -1.52
CA ILE A 267 4.76 -12.86 -1.78
C ILE A 267 5.28 -11.41 -1.76
N GLY A 268 4.62 -10.50 -2.47
CA GLY A 268 5.01 -9.09 -2.50
C GLY A 268 4.88 -8.38 -1.16
N GLY A 269 3.86 -8.74 -0.36
CA GLY A 269 3.61 -8.19 0.97
C GLY A 269 4.57 -8.71 2.03
N LEU A 270 4.94 -9.99 1.98
CA LEU A 270 5.87 -10.63 2.92
C LEU A 270 7.34 -10.46 2.52
N LYS A 271 7.60 -9.91 1.33
CA LYS A 271 8.94 -9.86 0.73
C LYS A 271 9.58 -11.25 0.64
N LEU A 272 8.78 -12.28 0.35
CA LEU A 272 9.21 -13.66 0.39
C LEU A 272 9.47 -14.18 -1.04
N MET A 273 10.74 -14.39 -1.38
CA MET A 273 11.13 -15.04 -2.63
C MET A 273 12.18 -16.11 -2.34
N THR A 274 11.96 -17.32 -2.85
CA THR A 274 12.88 -18.45 -2.66
C THR A 274 13.14 -19.14 -3.99
N ALA A 275 14.25 -19.87 -4.09
CA ALA A 275 14.57 -20.64 -5.30
C ALA A 275 13.45 -21.63 -5.70
N LYS A 276 12.71 -22.17 -4.72
CA LYS A 276 11.59 -23.08 -4.97
C LYS A 276 10.32 -22.41 -5.50
N LEU A 277 10.13 -21.11 -5.23
CA LEU A 277 8.98 -20.34 -5.73
C LEU A 277 9.27 -19.67 -7.07
N LEU A 278 10.55 -19.39 -7.35
CA LEU A 278 10.96 -18.62 -8.53
C LEU A 278 10.44 -19.23 -9.86
N PRO A 279 10.50 -20.55 -10.13
CA PRO A 279 9.96 -21.10 -11.37
C PRO A 279 8.45 -20.83 -11.55
N SER A 280 7.66 -21.10 -10.52
CA SER A 280 6.21 -20.86 -10.54
C SER A 280 5.88 -19.37 -10.65
N PHE A 281 6.68 -18.52 -10.00
CA PHE A 281 6.60 -17.07 -10.13
C PHE A 281 6.89 -16.60 -11.55
N LEU A 282 7.92 -17.14 -12.21
CA LEU A 282 8.25 -16.81 -13.59
C LEU A 282 7.13 -17.19 -14.57
N ASN A 283 6.50 -18.35 -14.36
CA ASN A 283 5.35 -18.78 -15.17
C ASN A 283 4.18 -17.80 -15.09
N CYS A 284 4.00 -17.09 -13.97
CA CYS A 284 2.92 -16.12 -13.80
C CYS A 284 3.04 -14.89 -14.74
N PHE A 285 4.22 -14.60 -15.29
CA PHE A 285 4.37 -13.54 -16.31
C PHE A 285 3.82 -13.94 -17.68
N SER A 286 3.65 -15.24 -17.95
CA SER A 286 3.10 -15.76 -19.20
C SER A 286 1.71 -16.36 -19.02
N ASP A 287 1.03 -16.04 -17.91
CA ASP A 287 -0.29 -16.57 -17.58
C ASP A 287 -1.38 -16.07 -18.54
N ASP A 288 -2.37 -16.89 -18.86
CA ASP A 288 -3.49 -16.53 -19.74
C ASP A 288 -4.28 -15.31 -19.19
N PHE A 289 -4.41 -15.22 -17.87
CA PHE A 289 -5.20 -14.18 -17.22
C PHE A 289 -4.36 -12.92 -16.98
N MET A 290 -4.81 -11.78 -17.54
CA MET A 290 -4.14 -10.48 -17.36
C MET A 290 -3.99 -10.08 -15.89
N ALA A 291 -4.90 -10.51 -15.01
CA ALA A 291 -4.87 -10.21 -13.59
C ALA A 291 -3.64 -10.84 -12.90
N VAL A 292 -3.26 -12.06 -13.30
CA VAL A 292 -2.10 -12.79 -12.79
C VAL A 292 -0.81 -12.12 -13.27
N ARG A 293 -0.69 -11.82 -14.57
CA ARG A 293 0.49 -11.13 -15.13
C ARG A 293 0.72 -9.77 -14.48
N ARG A 294 -0.36 -9.01 -14.25
CA ARG A 294 -0.32 -7.74 -13.50
C ARG A 294 0.16 -7.94 -12.06
N ALA A 295 -0.37 -8.93 -11.36
CA ALA A 295 0.04 -9.24 -9.99
C ALA A 295 1.52 -9.67 -9.92
N ALA A 296 2.01 -10.39 -10.92
CA ALA A 296 3.43 -10.79 -11.01
C ALA A 296 4.34 -9.56 -11.17
N CYS A 297 3.95 -8.58 -11.99
CA CYS A 297 4.68 -7.32 -12.13
C CYS A 297 4.72 -6.54 -10.80
N LEU A 298 3.56 -6.40 -10.13
CA LEU A 298 3.48 -5.75 -8.81
C LEU A 298 4.36 -6.44 -7.77
N ALA A 299 4.32 -7.77 -7.71
CA ALA A 299 5.12 -8.54 -6.79
C ALA A 299 6.62 -8.39 -7.09
N ALA A 300 7.03 -8.42 -8.36
CA ALA A 300 8.43 -8.23 -8.76
C ALA A 300 8.97 -6.85 -8.39
N GLY A 301 8.19 -5.80 -8.65
CA GLY A 301 8.53 -4.43 -8.26
C GLY A 301 8.59 -4.26 -6.74
N ALA A 302 7.63 -4.82 -6.01
CA ALA A 302 7.64 -4.82 -4.55
C ALA A 302 8.87 -5.55 -4.00
N LEU A 303 9.22 -6.70 -4.55
CA LEU A 303 10.37 -7.50 -4.11
C LEU A 303 11.72 -6.93 -4.57
N GLN A 304 11.72 -6.01 -5.53
CA GLN A 304 12.92 -5.46 -6.17
C GLN A 304 13.85 -6.58 -6.70
N ILE A 305 13.27 -7.60 -7.35
CA ILE A 305 14.03 -8.78 -7.80
C ILE A 305 14.95 -8.40 -8.96
N ARG A 306 16.26 -8.46 -8.73
CA ARG A 306 17.33 -8.19 -9.72
C ARG A 306 17.76 -9.43 -10.51
N ASN A 307 16.90 -10.45 -10.57
CA ASN A 307 17.18 -11.67 -11.32
C ASN A 307 16.98 -11.43 -12.82
N ALA A 308 17.96 -11.82 -13.64
CA ALA A 308 17.95 -11.61 -15.09
C ALA A 308 16.71 -12.21 -15.79
N MET A 309 16.20 -13.35 -15.32
CA MET A 309 15.01 -13.98 -15.89
C MET A 309 13.74 -13.15 -15.62
N VAL A 310 13.62 -12.58 -14.41
CA VAL A 310 12.50 -11.71 -14.05
C VAL A 310 12.54 -10.43 -14.90
N LEU A 311 13.71 -9.81 -15.05
CA LEU A 311 13.88 -8.63 -15.90
C LEU A 311 13.51 -8.92 -17.35
N ARG A 312 13.95 -10.06 -17.89
CA ARG A 312 13.60 -10.50 -19.24
C ARG A 312 12.10 -10.71 -19.42
N CYS A 313 11.43 -11.31 -18.42
CA CYS A 313 9.97 -11.47 -18.43
C CYS A 313 9.26 -10.11 -18.44
N LEU A 314 9.70 -9.16 -17.61
CA LEU A 314 9.14 -7.80 -17.57
C LEU A 314 9.32 -7.07 -18.90
N LEU A 315 10.53 -7.11 -19.48
CA LEU A 315 10.80 -6.51 -20.80
C LEU A 315 9.93 -7.13 -21.90
N ASN A 316 9.79 -8.46 -21.90
CA ASN A 316 8.95 -9.17 -22.87
C ASN A 316 7.47 -8.77 -22.74
N LEU A 317 6.97 -8.54 -21.53
CA LEU A 317 5.61 -8.06 -21.31
C LEU A 317 5.39 -6.65 -21.86
N ILE A 318 6.35 -5.75 -21.70
CA ILE A 318 6.21 -4.38 -22.22
C ILE A 318 6.10 -4.40 -23.76
N GLN A 319 6.88 -5.25 -24.42
CA GLN A 319 6.89 -5.33 -25.88
C GLN A 319 5.69 -6.07 -26.46
N LYS A 320 5.29 -7.21 -25.87
CA LYS A 320 4.39 -8.17 -26.51
C LYS A 320 3.01 -8.29 -25.89
N ASP A 321 2.78 -7.79 -24.67
CA ASP A 321 1.48 -7.98 -24.02
C ASP A 321 0.39 -7.18 -24.76
N PRO A 322 -0.76 -7.79 -25.11
CA PRO A 322 -1.82 -7.06 -25.80
C PRO A 322 -2.53 -6.01 -24.91
N TYR A 323 -2.46 -6.15 -23.58
CA TYR A 323 -3.13 -5.27 -22.64
C TYR A 323 -2.20 -4.19 -22.12
N TRP A 324 -2.51 -2.95 -22.48
CA TRP A 324 -1.75 -1.77 -22.06
C TRP A 324 -1.55 -1.67 -20.53
N LYS A 325 -2.51 -2.15 -19.72
CA LYS A 325 -2.37 -2.16 -18.27
C LYS A 325 -1.14 -3.00 -17.87
N VAL A 326 -1.02 -4.22 -18.37
CA VAL A 326 0.10 -5.11 -18.02
C VAL A 326 1.43 -4.46 -18.41
N LYS A 327 1.52 -3.85 -19.60
CA LYS A 327 2.69 -3.07 -20.02
C LYS A 327 3.06 -1.97 -19.02
N ALA A 328 2.09 -1.15 -18.61
CA ALA A 328 2.31 -0.06 -17.65
C ALA A 328 2.79 -0.59 -16.28
N PHE A 329 2.23 -1.70 -15.80
CA PHE A 329 2.68 -2.35 -14.57
C PHE A 329 4.08 -2.95 -14.68
N ALA A 330 4.46 -3.50 -15.83
CA ALA A 330 5.80 -4.02 -16.08
C ALA A 330 6.84 -2.87 -16.12
N ILE A 331 6.51 -1.75 -16.76
CA ILE A 331 7.33 -0.52 -16.74
C ILE A 331 7.53 -0.02 -15.31
N ARG A 332 6.45 0.07 -14.52
CA ARG A 332 6.51 0.47 -13.12
C ARG A 332 7.38 -0.47 -12.28
N ALA A 333 7.25 -1.78 -12.50
CA ALA A 333 8.06 -2.77 -11.80
C ALA A 333 9.56 -2.57 -12.08
N LEU A 334 9.94 -2.34 -13.34
CA LEU A 334 11.33 -2.05 -13.71
C LEU A 334 11.84 -0.74 -13.09
N GLY A 335 11.00 0.31 -13.07
CA GLY A 335 11.31 1.56 -12.36
C GLY A 335 11.54 1.36 -10.86
N GLN A 336 10.75 0.50 -10.21
CA GLN A 336 10.91 0.16 -8.79
C GLN A 336 12.12 -0.73 -8.49
N ILE A 337 12.50 -1.63 -9.41
CA ILE A 337 13.70 -2.49 -9.27
C ILE A 337 14.98 -1.65 -9.37
N GLY A 338 14.96 -0.57 -10.15
CA GLY A 338 16.05 0.41 -10.19
C GLY A 338 17.26 -0.01 -11.02
N GLN A 339 17.18 -1.10 -11.80
CA GLN A 339 18.29 -1.53 -12.66
C GLN A 339 18.17 -0.91 -14.05
N VAL A 340 19.10 -0.02 -14.36
CA VAL A 340 19.20 0.63 -15.67
C VAL A 340 20.04 -0.23 -16.61
N ASN A 341 19.55 -0.47 -17.81
CA ASN A 341 20.32 -0.99 -18.92
C ASN A 341 19.92 -0.25 -20.22
N PRO A 342 20.77 -0.30 -21.27
CA PRO A 342 20.49 0.41 -22.52
C PRO A 342 19.15 0.02 -23.14
N GLN A 343 18.84 -1.29 -23.15
CA GLN A 343 17.58 -1.82 -23.69
C GLN A 343 16.35 -1.24 -22.99
N LEU A 344 16.37 -1.11 -21.67
CA LEU A 344 15.30 -0.50 -20.88
C LEU A 344 15.19 0.98 -21.18
N THR A 345 16.31 1.68 -21.31
CA THR A 345 16.33 3.11 -21.65
C THR A 345 15.68 3.34 -23.01
N ASP A 346 16.11 2.60 -24.04
CA ASP A 346 15.54 2.68 -25.38
C ASP A 346 14.05 2.32 -25.38
N LEU A 347 13.65 1.31 -24.61
CA LEU A 347 12.26 0.90 -24.50
C LEU A 347 11.38 1.93 -23.76
N LEU A 348 11.90 2.62 -22.74
CA LEU A 348 11.18 3.70 -22.05
C LEU A 348 11.01 4.93 -22.95
N LEU A 349 12.06 5.31 -23.69
CA LEU A 349 12.01 6.40 -24.66
C LEU A 349 11.05 6.06 -25.82
N TRP A 350 11.08 4.83 -26.29
CA TRP A 350 10.10 4.36 -27.28
C TRP A 350 8.68 4.35 -26.71
N ALA A 351 8.50 3.86 -25.48
CA ALA A 351 7.19 3.76 -24.86
C ALA A 351 6.56 5.13 -24.60
N ILE A 352 7.31 6.13 -24.16
CA ILE A 352 6.76 7.48 -23.95
C ILE A 352 6.35 8.15 -25.27
N HIS A 353 7.01 7.83 -26.38
CA HIS A 353 6.75 8.49 -27.66
C HIS A 353 5.70 7.76 -28.51
N TYR A 354 5.74 6.42 -28.58
CA TYR A 354 5.02 5.66 -29.60
C TYR A 354 3.91 4.75 -29.07
N GLU A 355 3.84 4.43 -27.78
CA GLU A 355 2.76 3.58 -27.26
C GLU A 355 1.41 4.26 -27.41
N SER A 356 0.40 3.54 -27.93
CA SER A 356 -0.92 4.12 -28.18
C SER A 356 -1.65 4.56 -26.91
N SER A 357 -1.42 3.85 -25.80
CA SER A 357 -2.15 4.11 -24.55
C SER A 357 -1.46 5.17 -23.70
N PRO A 358 -2.15 6.26 -23.31
CA PRO A 358 -1.58 7.32 -22.47
C PRO A 358 -1.16 6.80 -21.08
N GLY A 359 -1.81 5.75 -20.57
CA GLY A 359 -1.43 5.15 -19.29
C GLY A 359 -0.06 4.48 -19.31
N VAL A 360 0.40 3.98 -20.47
CA VAL A 360 1.74 3.39 -20.63
C VAL A 360 2.79 4.50 -20.75
N ARG A 361 2.49 5.54 -21.55
CA ARG A 361 3.37 6.71 -21.70
C ARG A 361 3.62 7.43 -20.38
N LEU A 362 2.56 7.59 -19.57
CA LEU A 362 2.63 8.18 -18.24
C LEU A 362 3.51 7.38 -17.28
N GLU A 363 3.35 6.05 -17.24
CA GLU A 363 4.23 5.21 -16.42
C GLU A 363 5.66 5.16 -16.95
N ALA A 364 5.87 5.26 -18.27
CA ALA A 364 7.21 5.39 -18.85
C ALA A 364 7.91 6.67 -18.34
N CYS A 365 7.22 7.81 -18.36
CA CYS A 365 7.73 9.07 -17.80
C CYS A 365 8.09 8.94 -16.31
N ARG A 366 7.18 8.36 -15.50
CA ARG A 366 7.43 8.13 -14.07
C ARG A 366 8.60 7.18 -13.82
N SER A 367 8.76 6.14 -14.62
CA SER A 367 9.90 5.23 -14.52
C SER A 367 11.21 5.91 -14.94
N ILE A 368 11.22 6.77 -15.97
CA ILE A 368 12.38 7.59 -16.34
C ILE A 368 12.81 8.46 -15.15
N LEU A 369 11.85 9.09 -14.46
CA LEU A 369 12.12 9.87 -13.24
C LEU A 369 12.64 9.01 -12.08
N ALA A 370 12.00 7.87 -11.81
CA ALA A 370 12.40 6.98 -10.73
C ALA A 370 13.82 6.43 -10.92
N LEU A 371 14.20 6.16 -12.18
CA LEU A 371 15.53 5.70 -12.57
C LEU A 371 16.55 6.82 -12.74
N LYS A 372 16.12 8.09 -12.65
CA LYS A 372 16.95 9.28 -12.85
C LYS A 372 17.71 9.26 -14.18
N LEU A 373 17.06 8.83 -15.26
CA LEU A 373 17.68 8.81 -16.58
C LEU A 373 17.80 10.23 -17.12
N GLN A 374 19.01 10.62 -17.47
CA GLN A 374 19.35 11.97 -17.95
C GLN A 374 20.20 11.87 -19.24
N GLY A 375 20.28 12.98 -19.96
CA GLY A 375 21.06 13.12 -21.19
C GLY A 375 20.22 13.70 -22.34
N ASP A 376 20.91 14.10 -23.41
CA ASP A 376 20.30 14.81 -24.54
C ASP A 376 19.17 13.99 -25.18
N ARG A 377 19.36 12.67 -25.35
CA ARG A 377 18.31 11.77 -25.86
C ARG A 377 17.01 11.83 -25.05
N VAL A 378 17.10 11.93 -23.72
CA VAL A 378 15.90 12.03 -22.85
C VAL A 378 15.26 13.40 -23.00
N LYS A 379 16.08 14.46 -23.05
CA LYS A 379 15.62 15.84 -23.27
C LYS A 379 14.88 15.96 -24.61
N ASP A 380 15.51 15.51 -25.70
CA ASP A 380 14.96 15.56 -27.06
C ASP A 380 13.63 14.80 -27.13
N THR A 381 13.60 13.58 -26.57
CA THR A 381 12.36 12.78 -26.53
C THR A 381 11.26 13.50 -25.75
N PHE A 382 11.58 14.16 -24.63
CA PHE A 382 10.58 14.93 -23.87
C PHE A 382 10.08 16.14 -24.65
N LEU A 383 10.95 16.87 -25.36
CA LEU A 383 10.56 17.99 -26.22
C LEU A 383 9.63 17.52 -27.35
N ASP A 384 9.96 16.41 -28.01
CA ASP A 384 9.13 15.80 -29.06
C ASP A 384 7.75 15.39 -28.51
N VAL A 385 7.71 14.78 -27.32
CA VAL A 385 6.46 14.41 -26.65
C VAL A 385 5.64 15.65 -26.32
N LEU A 386 6.24 16.75 -25.87
CA LEU A 386 5.51 17.99 -25.59
C LEU A 386 4.85 18.59 -26.85
N LEU A 387 5.46 18.42 -28.02
CA LEU A 387 4.90 18.86 -29.30
C LEU A 387 3.72 18.00 -29.75
N LEU A 388 3.88 16.68 -29.70
CA LEU A 388 2.97 15.72 -30.34
C LEU A 388 1.90 15.15 -29.41
N GLU A 389 2.10 15.21 -28.10
CA GLU A 389 1.18 14.62 -27.13
C GLU A 389 -0.10 15.43 -27.00
N ASN A 390 -1.23 14.71 -27.08
CA ASN A 390 -2.57 15.29 -26.97
C ASN A 390 -3.15 15.12 -25.57
N HIS A 391 -2.62 14.20 -24.76
CA HIS A 391 -3.18 13.88 -23.45
C HIS A 391 -2.57 14.76 -22.33
N ASP A 392 -3.38 15.65 -21.77
CA ASP A 392 -3.02 16.61 -20.70
C ASP A 392 -2.25 15.99 -19.52
N ALA A 393 -2.67 14.80 -19.07
CA ALA A 393 -1.99 14.13 -17.95
C ALA A 393 -0.54 13.71 -18.26
N VAL A 394 -0.26 13.28 -19.49
CA VAL A 394 1.09 12.90 -19.90
C VAL A 394 1.94 14.16 -20.00
N LEU A 395 1.40 15.24 -20.59
CA LEU A 395 2.07 16.55 -20.66
C LEU A 395 2.44 17.09 -19.28
N LYS A 396 1.53 17.01 -18.29
CA LYS A 396 1.80 17.46 -16.92
C LYS A 396 2.95 16.70 -16.26
N GLU A 397 2.97 15.38 -16.42
CA GLU A 397 4.02 14.53 -15.85
C GLU A 397 5.37 14.79 -16.55
N VAL A 398 5.38 14.99 -17.88
CA VAL A 398 6.59 15.34 -18.64
C VAL A 398 7.13 16.71 -18.24
N HIS A 399 6.28 17.73 -18.10
CA HIS A 399 6.70 19.05 -17.60
C HIS A 399 7.29 18.95 -16.20
N GLN A 400 6.63 18.21 -15.30
CA GLN A 400 7.16 17.96 -13.97
C GLN A 400 8.52 17.25 -14.02
N ALA A 401 8.68 16.29 -14.92
CA ALA A 401 9.94 15.59 -15.14
C ALA A 401 11.06 16.53 -15.62
N MET A 402 10.77 17.38 -16.61
CA MET A 402 11.71 18.38 -17.12
C MET A 402 12.14 19.38 -16.05
N LYS A 403 11.19 19.83 -15.21
CA LYS A 403 11.48 20.70 -14.08
C LYS A 403 12.38 20.03 -13.05
N ILE A 404 12.14 18.76 -12.72
CA ILE A 404 12.97 18.00 -11.77
C ILE A 404 14.40 17.80 -12.30
N PHE A 405 14.56 17.61 -13.62
CA PHE A 405 15.86 17.45 -14.25
C PHE A 405 16.53 18.77 -14.66
N ASN A 406 15.94 19.93 -14.35
CA ASN A 406 16.42 21.26 -14.77
C ASN A 406 16.69 21.35 -16.28
N LEU A 407 15.83 20.72 -17.09
CA LEU A 407 15.94 20.70 -18.56
C LEU A 407 15.14 21.82 -19.23
N GLU A 408 14.51 22.71 -18.46
CA GLU A 408 13.68 23.81 -18.96
C GLU A 408 14.57 25.01 -19.36
N ASN A 409 14.63 25.35 -20.65
CA ASN A 409 14.98 26.70 -21.08
C ASN A 409 13.69 27.48 -21.32
N GLU A 410 13.58 28.71 -20.79
CA GLU A 410 12.38 29.55 -20.96
C GLU A 410 12.04 29.83 -22.43
N GLY A 411 13.06 29.97 -23.29
CA GLY A 411 12.89 30.19 -24.73
C GLY A 411 12.31 28.99 -25.48
N ASP A 412 12.49 27.75 -24.99
CA ASP A 412 11.98 26.56 -25.68
C ASP A 412 10.45 26.49 -25.58
N ARG A 413 9.82 26.98 -24.48
CA ARG A 413 8.36 26.93 -24.32
C ARG A 413 7.59 27.81 -25.30
N GLU A 414 8.05 29.03 -25.51
CA GLU A 414 7.41 29.97 -26.44
C GLU A 414 7.57 29.48 -27.89
N LEU A 415 8.76 28.99 -28.24
CA LEU A 415 9.05 28.39 -29.55
C LEU A 415 8.19 27.14 -29.81
N LEU A 416 8.08 26.24 -28.83
CA LEU A 416 7.25 25.03 -28.95
C LEU A 416 5.76 25.38 -29.12
N GLN A 417 5.27 26.40 -28.41
CA GLN A 417 3.89 26.85 -28.55
C GLN A 417 3.64 27.47 -29.94
N GLU A 418 4.58 28.26 -30.46
CA GLU A 418 4.51 28.82 -31.81
C GLU A 418 4.56 27.72 -32.88
N ILE A 419 5.45 26.74 -32.73
CA ILE A 419 5.50 25.55 -33.61
C ILE A 419 4.17 24.80 -33.57
N LYS A 420 3.57 24.61 -32.39
CA LYS A 420 2.28 23.95 -32.23
C LYS A 420 1.15 24.71 -32.91
N ASN A 421 1.10 26.04 -32.74
CA ASN A 421 0.15 26.91 -33.43
C ASN A 421 0.35 26.85 -34.96
N ARG A 422 1.61 26.79 -35.41
CA ARG A 422 1.96 26.67 -36.83
C ARG A 422 1.55 25.31 -37.41
N ILE A 423 1.77 24.23 -36.67
CA ILE A 423 1.30 22.88 -37.06
C ILE A 423 -0.22 22.85 -37.14
N GLN A 424 -0.93 23.45 -36.17
CA GLN A 424 -2.40 23.52 -36.21
C GLN A 424 -2.91 24.32 -37.42
N THR A 425 -2.27 25.45 -37.75
CA THR A 425 -2.63 26.24 -38.94
C THR A 425 -2.27 25.55 -40.25
N LEU A 426 -1.19 24.76 -40.29
CA LEU A 426 -0.79 23.98 -41.47
C LEU A 426 -1.56 22.66 -41.62
N ASN A 427 -2.18 22.15 -40.56
CA ASN A 427 -2.96 20.92 -40.61
C ASN A 427 -4.30 21.15 -41.32
N GLN A 428 -4.25 21.16 -42.65
CA GLN A 428 -5.40 21.34 -43.55
C GLN A 428 -6.36 20.13 -43.56
N LYS A 429 -6.21 19.16 -42.66
CA LYS A 429 -7.02 17.93 -42.64
C LYS A 429 -8.52 18.22 -42.50
N ASP A 430 -8.89 19.20 -41.68
CA ASP A 430 -10.30 19.58 -41.50
C ASP A 430 -10.85 20.32 -42.73
N LEU A 431 -10.04 21.17 -43.36
CA LEU A 431 -10.37 21.80 -44.64
C LEU A 431 -10.54 20.76 -45.74
N LEU A 432 -9.63 19.78 -45.83
CA LEU A 432 -9.70 18.67 -46.78
C LEU A 432 -10.91 17.78 -46.52
N MET A 433 -11.22 17.43 -45.27
CA MET A 433 -12.44 16.69 -44.92
C MET A 433 -13.70 17.47 -45.31
N GLN A 434 -13.77 18.77 -45.01
CA GLN A 434 -14.90 19.61 -45.41
C GLN A 434 -15.07 19.65 -46.93
N LYS A 435 -13.98 19.79 -47.68
CA LYS A 435 -14.00 19.75 -49.14
C LYS A 435 -14.43 18.39 -49.68
N ILE A 436 -13.96 17.29 -49.09
CA ILE A 436 -14.39 15.94 -49.45
C ILE A 436 -15.89 15.75 -49.19
N PHE A 437 -16.40 16.16 -48.02
CA PHE A 437 -17.83 16.08 -47.72
C PHE A 437 -18.69 16.94 -48.66
N LYS A 438 -18.23 18.13 -49.05
CA LYS A 438 -18.90 18.97 -50.06
C LYS A 438 -18.98 18.26 -51.41
N ILE A 439 -17.88 17.65 -51.85
CA ILE A 439 -17.84 16.84 -53.08
C ILE A 439 -18.79 15.65 -52.99
N GLU A 440 -18.80 14.91 -51.88
CA GLU A 440 -19.71 13.77 -51.69
C GLU A 440 -21.19 14.19 -51.71
N ALA A 441 -21.52 15.34 -51.09
CA ALA A 441 -22.87 15.90 -51.10
C ALA A 441 -23.30 16.34 -52.50
N ALA A 442 -22.41 17.00 -53.25
CA ALA A 442 -22.65 17.40 -54.63
C ALA A 442 -22.84 16.16 -55.54
N ILE A 443 -22.01 15.12 -55.39
CA ILE A 443 -22.18 13.85 -56.11
C ILE A 443 -23.53 13.19 -55.77
N LYS A 444 -23.97 13.23 -54.51
CA LYS A 444 -25.30 12.72 -54.11
C LYS A 444 -26.43 13.51 -54.76
N LYS A 445 -26.34 14.84 -54.85
CA LYS A 445 -27.33 15.69 -55.54
C LYS A 445 -27.41 15.35 -57.02
N VAL A 446 -26.27 15.29 -57.73
CA VAL A 446 -26.22 14.91 -59.14
C VAL A 446 -26.79 13.50 -59.35
N LYS A 447 -26.48 12.54 -58.48
CA LYS A 447 -27.07 11.19 -58.53
C LYS A 447 -28.58 11.19 -58.28
N ALA A 448 -29.09 12.07 -57.41
CA ALA A 448 -30.52 12.20 -57.17
C ALA A 448 -31.24 12.86 -58.36
N GLU A 449 -30.68 13.94 -58.90
CA GLU A 449 -31.16 14.58 -60.12
C GLU A 449 -31.15 13.62 -61.30
N ALA A 450 -30.08 12.84 -61.50
CA ALA A 450 -30.02 11.80 -62.52
C ALA A 450 -31.09 10.72 -62.37
N LYS A 451 -31.55 10.41 -61.15
CA LYS A 451 -32.70 9.52 -60.91
C LYS A 451 -34.04 10.16 -61.27
N HIS A 452 -34.12 11.49 -61.29
CA HIS A 452 -35.30 12.24 -61.74
C HIS A 452 -35.31 12.49 -63.27
N ILE A 453 -34.24 12.17 -64.00
CA ILE A 453 -34.16 12.23 -65.47
C ILE A 453 -34.87 11.01 -66.09
N TYR A 454 -36.19 10.98 -65.95
CA TYR A 454 -37.13 10.46 -66.96
C TYR A 454 -37.93 11.63 -67.57
N PHE A 455 -37.32 12.82 -67.62
CA PHE A 455 -37.77 13.94 -68.45
C PHE A 455 -36.65 14.32 -69.41
N GLN A 456 -37.00 14.49 -70.68
CA GLN A 456 -36.06 14.81 -71.75
C GLN A 456 -35.19 16.04 -71.40
N PRO A 457 -33.91 16.08 -71.83
CA PRO A 457 -33.07 17.24 -71.60
C PRO A 457 -33.69 18.45 -72.32
N LYS A 458 -33.84 19.58 -71.62
CA LYS A 458 -34.09 20.86 -72.31
C LYS A 458 -32.92 21.11 -73.25
N GLU A 459 -33.19 21.31 -74.54
CA GLU A 459 -32.18 21.57 -75.58
C GLU A 459 -31.24 22.70 -75.14
N GLY A 460 -29.94 22.38 -74.98
CA GLY A 460 -28.88 23.38 -74.78
C GLY A 460 -27.87 23.10 -73.65
N GLN A 461 -28.13 22.18 -72.71
CA GLN A 461 -27.16 21.90 -71.63
C GLN A 461 -26.20 20.76 -71.99
N LYS A 462 -24.94 21.12 -72.24
CA LYS A 462 -23.83 20.15 -72.38
C LYS A 462 -23.56 19.47 -71.02
N PRO A 463 -23.10 18.21 -70.98
CA PRO A 463 -22.70 17.56 -69.74
C PRO A 463 -21.65 18.42 -69.02
N LEU A 464 -21.86 18.72 -67.74
CA LEU A 464 -20.88 19.46 -66.95
C LEU A 464 -19.55 18.69 -66.98
N THR A 465 -18.50 19.34 -67.49
CA THR A 465 -17.14 18.83 -67.34
C THR A 465 -16.78 18.80 -65.86
N LEU A 466 -15.90 17.88 -65.44
CA LEU A 466 -15.44 17.76 -64.05
C LEU A 466 -14.97 19.12 -63.48
N HIS A 467 -14.35 19.94 -64.35
CA HIS A 467 -13.92 21.29 -64.02
C HIS A 467 -15.09 22.20 -63.65
N THR A 468 -16.14 22.29 -64.48
CA THR A 468 -17.35 23.08 -64.19
C THR A 468 -18.09 22.59 -62.94
N PHE A 469 -18.15 21.27 -62.71
CA PHE A 469 -18.77 20.70 -61.51
C PHE A 469 -18.04 21.09 -60.22
N LEU A 470 -16.70 21.02 -60.23
CA LEU A 470 -15.90 21.44 -59.08
C LEU A 470 -16.00 22.95 -58.85
N GLN A 471 -16.02 23.75 -59.92
CA GLN A 471 -16.24 25.19 -59.79
C GLN A 471 -17.58 25.46 -59.09
N GLU A 472 -18.70 24.96 -59.59
CA GLU A 472 -20.04 25.16 -58.99
C GLU A 472 -20.12 24.66 -57.53
N ALA A 473 -19.52 23.51 -57.21
CA ALA A 473 -19.54 22.94 -55.86
C ALA A 473 -18.79 23.78 -54.81
N PHE A 474 -17.90 24.68 -55.25
CA PHE A 474 -17.06 25.52 -54.40
C PHE A 474 -17.19 27.03 -54.69
N HIS A 475 -18.23 27.47 -55.39
CA HIS A 475 -18.45 28.89 -55.75
C HIS A 475 -18.54 29.85 -54.53
N ASP A 476 -18.89 29.34 -53.35
CA ASP A 476 -19.09 30.15 -52.14
C ASP A 476 -17.84 30.29 -51.24
N GLU A 477 -16.67 29.77 -51.63
CA GLU A 477 -15.43 29.92 -50.84
C GLU A 477 -14.57 31.08 -51.35
N GLU A 478 -14.48 32.17 -50.57
CA GLU A 478 -13.48 33.21 -50.78
C GLU A 478 -12.05 32.62 -50.66
N VAL A 479 -11.28 32.75 -51.74
CA VAL A 479 -9.88 32.34 -51.80
C VAL A 479 -9.05 33.29 -50.93
N VAL A 480 -8.70 32.87 -49.72
CA VAL A 480 -7.64 33.55 -48.96
C VAL A 480 -6.31 33.33 -49.71
N PRO A 481 -5.56 34.39 -50.09
CA PRO A 481 -4.36 34.24 -50.91
C PRO A 481 -3.21 33.68 -50.06
N GLY A 482 -3.03 32.36 -50.09
CA GLY A 482 -1.81 31.69 -49.67
C GLY A 482 -0.76 31.76 -50.80
N LYS A 483 0.48 32.13 -50.46
CA LYS A 483 1.63 32.26 -51.38
C LYS A 483 1.77 31.05 -52.34
N PRO A 484 2.19 31.26 -53.60
CA PRO A 484 2.28 30.20 -54.60
C PRO A 484 3.49 29.32 -54.32
N SER A 485 3.26 28.09 -53.85
CA SER A 485 4.27 27.02 -53.88
C SER A 485 3.79 25.91 -54.81
N GLU A 486 4.45 25.85 -55.96
CA GLU A 486 4.66 24.69 -56.82
C GLU A 486 3.38 23.94 -57.29
N PHE A 487 2.95 24.28 -58.50
CA PHE A 487 1.97 23.54 -59.29
C PHE A 487 2.40 22.07 -59.42
N TYR A 488 1.75 21.17 -58.68
CA TYR A 488 1.77 19.75 -59.00
C TYR A 488 0.76 19.49 -60.13
N ASP A 489 1.25 18.89 -61.22
CA ASP A 489 0.48 18.59 -62.43
C ASP A 489 -0.56 17.49 -62.17
N ILE A 490 -1.80 17.92 -61.92
CA ILE A 490 -2.96 17.10 -61.54
C ILE A 490 -3.29 16.04 -62.62
N GLU A 491 -2.93 16.28 -63.88
CA GLU A 491 -3.16 15.33 -64.98
C GLU A 491 -2.35 14.04 -64.84
N SER A 492 -1.17 14.10 -64.22
CA SER A 492 -0.29 12.93 -64.04
C SER A 492 -0.84 11.93 -63.02
N ILE A 493 -1.48 12.43 -61.96
CA ILE A 493 -2.01 11.63 -60.84
C ILE A 493 -3.33 10.94 -61.22
N ILE A 494 -4.15 11.58 -62.05
CA ILE A 494 -5.44 11.04 -62.50
C ILE A 494 -5.25 9.82 -63.41
N LYS A 495 -4.13 9.76 -64.16
CA LYS A 495 -3.85 8.65 -65.08
C LYS A 495 -3.49 7.35 -64.35
N SER A 496 -2.96 7.41 -63.12
CA SER A 496 -2.53 6.25 -62.33
C SER A 496 -3.62 5.55 -61.51
N LEU A 497 -4.85 6.08 -61.45
CA LEU A 497 -5.92 5.59 -60.57
C LEU A 497 -7.10 4.91 -61.29
N ARG A 498 -6.95 4.45 -62.54
CA ARG A 498 -7.98 3.62 -63.19
C ARG A 498 -7.91 2.16 -62.72
N PRO A 499 -8.95 1.58 -62.08
CA PRO A 499 -9.02 0.14 -61.87
C PRO A 499 -9.40 -0.58 -63.19
N PRO A 500 -8.95 -1.84 -63.40
CA PRO A 500 -9.50 -2.69 -64.46
C PRO A 500 -10.92 -3.16 -64.10
N THR A 501 -11.68 -3.49 -65.15
CA THR A 501 -13.11 -3.85 -65.23
C THR A 501 -13.72 -4.70 -64.09
N PRO A 502 -15.00 -4.49 -63.71
CA PRO A 502 -15.69 -5.28 -62.69
C PRO A 502 -16.29 -6.61 -63.21
N ASN A 503 -16.23 -7.64 -62.35
CA ASN A 503 -16.90 -8.95 -62.48
C ASN A 503 -18.43 -8.84 -62.24
N PRO A 504 -19.27 -9.58 -63.00
CA PRO A 504 -20.73 -9.53 -62.92
C PRO A 504 -21.37 -10.51 -61.90
N TRP A 505 -21.10 -10.41 -60.60
CA TRP A 505 -21.93 -11.11 -59.58
C TRP A 505 -22.00 -10.32 -58.26
N SER A 506 -23.09 -9.57 -58.06
CA SER A 506 -23.68 -9.28 -56.74
C SER A 506 -25.01 -8.54 -56.90
N GLN A 507 -26.05 -9.30 -57.24
CA GLN A 507 -27.45 -8.98 -56.98
C GLN A 507 -27.78 -9.43 -55.53
N SER A 508 -28.13 -8.51 -54.62
CA SER A 508 -29.49 -8.29 -54.07
C SER A 508 -29.49 -8.54 -52.54
N PRO A 509 -30.54 -8.19 -51.76
CA PRO A 509 -31.45 -7.04 -51.79
C PRO A 509 -31.55 -6.32 -50.42
N ALA A 510 -32.27 -5.20 -50.39
CA ALA A 510 -32.51 -4.34 -49.22
C ALA A 510 -33.42 -4.95 -48.14
N LEU A 511 -33.32 -4.46 -46.88
CA LEU A 511 -34.47 -4.26 -45.96
C LEU A 511 -34.16 -3.27 -44.79
N SER A 512 -34.92 -2.17 -44.80
CA SER A 512 -35.51 -1.36 -43.70
C SER A 512 -34.76 -0.92 -42.42
N LEU A 513 -34.58 0.40 -42.31
CA LEU A 513 -35.04 1.34 -41.26
C LEU A 513 -35.08 0.91 -39.77
N ASN A 514 -34.41 1.69 -38.91
CA ASN A 514 -35.10 2.47 -37.87
C ASN A 514 -34.24 3.61 -37.29
N THR A 515 -34.85 4.79 -37.26
CA THR A 515 -34.40 6.02 -36.61
C THR A 515 -34.85 6.06 -35.16
N ARG A 516 -34.06 6.70 -34.28
CA ARG A 516 -34.62 7.40 -33.10
C ARG A 516 -33.69 8.55 -32.67
N SER A 517 -34.22 9.76 -32.82
CA SER A 517 -33.69 11.02 -32.29
C SER A 517 -34.07 11.21 -30.82
N ARG A 518 -33.21 11.86 -30.03
CA ARG A 518 -33.60 12.93 -29.10
C ARG A 518 -32.36 13.72 -28.64
N SER A 519 -32.52 15.04 -28.61
CA SER A 519 -31.53 16.10 -28.46
C SER A 519 -31.49 16.64 -27.00
N PRO A 520 -30.89 17.81 -26.66
CA PRO A 520 -29.78 17.90 -25.71
C PRO A 520 -30.11 18.65 -24.40
N SER A 521 -29.26 18.51 -23.38
CA SER A 521 -29.11 19.53 -22.33
C SER A 521 -27.78 19.39 -21.57
N SER A 522 -27.06 20.50 -21.45
CA SER A 522 -25.96 20.71 -20.51
C SER A 522 -26.50 21.01 -19.10
N PRO A 523 -25.70 20.79 -18.04
CA PRO A 523 -24.99 21.95 -17.49
C PRO A 523 -23.53 21.64 -17.14
N VAL A 524 -22.75 22.72 -17.12
CA VAL A 524 -21.32 22.79 -16.79
C VAL A 524 -20.98 21.93 -15.56
N ARG A 525 -20.36 20.78 -15.82
CA ARG A 525 -19.62 19.94 -14.89
C ARG A 525 -18.39 19.47 -15.64
N ASP A 526 -17.24 19.47 -14.97
CA ASP A 526 -15.95 18.96 -15.47
C ASP A 526 -16.15 17.81 -16.47
N LEU A 527 -16.03 18.16 -17.76
CA LEU A 527 -16.46 17.38 -18.92
C LEU A 527 -15.58 16.15 -19.18
N ARG A 528 -14.56 15.95 -18.34
CA ARG A 528 -13.70 14.78 -18.44
C ARG A 528 -14.52 13.53 -18.20
N THR A 529 -14.48 12.59 -19.14
CA THR A 529 -15.12 11.29 -18.99
C THR A 529 -14.55 10.54 -17.78
N ALA A 530 -15.32 9.63 -17.17
CA ALA A 530 -14.79 8.76 -16.10
C ALA A 530 -13.56 7.91 -16.54
N ARG A 531 -13.34 7.80 -17.86
CA ARG A 531 -12.14 7.23 -18.48
C ARG A 531 -10.97 8.20 -18.45
N GLU A 532 -11.17 9.46 -18.85
CA GLU A 532 -10.16 10.52 -18.79
C GLU A 532 -9.73 10.84 -17.36
N LYS A 533 -10.67 10.87 -16.40
CA LYS A 533 -10.33 11.04 -14.96
C LYS A 533 -9.50 9.86 -14.44
N ARG A 534 -9.80 8.62 -14.86
CA ARG A 534 -8.99 7.44 -14.53
C ARG A 534 -7.60 7.47 -15.18
N ILE A 535 -7.47 7.95 -16.41
CA ILE A 535 -6.17 8.07 -17.06
C ILE A 535 -5.34 9.20 -16.43
N ALA A 536 -5.98 10.31 -16.03
CA ALA A 536 -5.31 11.45 -15.41
C ALA A 536 -4.74 11.15 -14.02
N MET A 537 -5.36 10.24 -13.28
CA MET A 537 -4.81 9.71 -12.03
C MET A 537 -3.71 8.65 -12.26
N GLY A 538 -3.36 8.35 -13.52
CA GLY A 538 -2.59 7.18 -13.94
C GLY A 538 -3.40 5.88 -13.81
N PRO A 539 -2.88 4.71 -14.22
CA PRO A 539 -3.55 3.41 -14.07
C PRO A 539 -3.90 3.01 -12.61
N PHE A 540 -3.68 3.90 -11.65
CA PHE A 540 -3.67 3.72 -10.21
C PHE A 540 -4.53 4.73 -9.45
N GLY A 541 -5.37 5.50 -10.13
CA GLY A 541 -6.28 6.44 -9.49
C GLY A 541 -7.28 5.76 -8.58
N ALA A 542 -6.99 5.78 -7.28
CA ALA A 542 -7.81 5.26 -6.17
C ALA A 542 -8.76 4.14 -6.61
N ASP A 543 -8.18 3.00 -7.01
CA ASP A 543 -8.89 1.76 -6.80
C ASP A 543 -9.15 1.71 -5.29
N SER A 544 -10.43 1.75 -4.92
CA SER A 544 -10.90 1.38 -3.59
C SER A 544 -10.12 0.13 -3.12
N PRO A 545 -9.73 0.04 -1.84
CA PRO A 545 -9.08 -1.13 -1.30
C PRO A 545 -10.11 -2.26 -1.22
N SER A 546 -10.34 -2.91 -2.35
CA SER A 546 -11.23 -4.05 -2.50
C SER A 546 -10.52 -5.02 -3.43
N PHE A 547 -9.58 -5.78 -2.87
CA PHE A 547 -9.38 -7.22 -3.03
C PHE A 547 -8.45 -7.71 -1.91
#